data_AF-A0A8S9LT88-F1
#
_entry.id   AF-A0A8S9LT88-F1
#
_cell.length_a   1.000
_cell.length_b   1.000
_cell.length_c   1.000
_cell.angle_alpha   90.00
_cell.angle_beta   90.00
_cell.angle_gamma   90.00
#
_symmetry.space_group_name_H-M   'P 1'
#
loop_
_entity.id
_entity.type
_entity.pdbx_description
1 polymer ?
#
loop_
_entity_poly.entity_id
_entity_poly.type
_entity_poly.pdbx_seq_one_letter_code
_entity_poly.pdbx_strand_id
1 'polypeptide(L)'
;MFRTVAVALEKAALSDEYFVKRKLYPNVDFYSGLIYRAMGFPPEFFTVLFAVPRMAGYLSHWRESLDDPDTKIMRPQQAYTGVWLRHYEPVRERTLSSDSGRLGQVSISNASRRRLSGSAL
;
A
#
# COMPACT_ATOMS: atom_id res chain seq x y z
N MET A 1 -18.91 18.17 -17.32
CA MET A 1 -19.51 17.27 -16.31
C MET A 1 -18.49 16.73 -15.30
N PHE A 2 -17.31 16.21 -15.69
CA PHE A 2 -16.35 15.64 -14.73
C PHE A 2 -15.60 16.66 -13.85
N ARG A 3 -15.25 17.83 -14.38
CA ARG A 3 -14.56 18.91 -13.62
C ARG A 3 -15.36 19.38 -12.41
N THR A 4 -16.67 19.52 -12.55
CA THR A 4 -17.56 20.01 -11.48
C THR A 4 -17.70 19.01 -10.35
N VAL A 5 -17.68 17.71 -10.66
CA VAL A 5 -17.72 16.62 -9.67
C VAL A 5 -16.41 16.56 -8.86
N ALA A 6 -15.25 16.73 -9.51
CA ALA A 6 -13.96 16.71 -8.82
C ALA A 6 -13.79 17.88 -7.84
N VAL A 7 -14.18 19.09 -8.23
CA VAL A 7 -14.13 20.27 -7.34
C VAL A 7 -15.10 20.14 -6.16
N ALA A 8 -16.27 19.53 -6.38
CA ALA A 8 -17.22 19.24 -5.30
C ALA A 8 -16.66 18.19 -4.32
N LEU A 9 -16.00 17.14 -4.83
CA LEU A 9 -15.34 16.11 -4.03
C LEU A 9 -14.17 16.67 -3.21
N GLU A 10 -13.35 17.54 -3.81
CA GLU A 10 -12.28 18.25 -3.10
C GLU A 10 -12.85 19.08 -1.94
N LYS A 11 -13.88 19.89 -2.23
CA LYS A 11 -14.50 20.74 -1.21
C LYS A 11 -15.11 19.92 -0.07
N ALA A 12 -15.78 18.81 -0.40
CA ALA A 12 -16.34 17.90 0.60
C ALA A 12 -15.25 17.26 1.47
N ALA A 13 -14.19 16.74 0.84
CA ALA A 13 -13.07 16.11 1.55
C ALA A 13 -12.30 17.09 2.45
N LEU A 14 -12.21 18.37 2.06
CA LEU A 14 -11.55 19.40 2.88
C LEU A 14 -12.41 19.86 4.06
N SER A 15 -13.74 19.78 3.94
CA SER A 15 -14.67 20.18 5.00
C SER A 15 -15.02 19.07 6.00
N ASP A 16 -14.76 17.81 5.64
CA ASP A 16 -15.11 16.66 6.46
C ASP A 16 -14.08 16.42 7.57
N GLU A 17 -14.57 16.38 8.81
CA GLU A 17 -13.77 16.17 10.03
C GLU A 17 -12.95 14.86 9.98
N TYR A 18 -13.47 13.81 9.33
CA TYR A 18 -12.78 12.54 9.15
C TYR A 18 -11.46 12.70 8.38
N PHE A 19 -11.48 13.51 7.32
CA PHE A 19 -10.37 13.70 6.40
C PHE A 19 -9.36 14.71 6.96
N VAL A 20 -9.84 15.78 7.59
CA VAL A 20 -8.99 16.79 8.26
C VAL A 20 -8.20 16.16 9.41
N LYS A 21 -8.85 15.36 10.26
CA LYS A 21 -8.19 14.66 11.39
C LYS A 21 -7.09 13.71 10.91
N ARG A 22 -7.24 13.13 9.72
CA ARG A 22 -6.28 12.19 9.12
C ARG A 22 -5.31 12.83 8.14
N LYS A 23 -5.41 14.14 7.91
CA LYS A 23 -4.59 14.89 6.94
C LYS A 23 -4.66 14.29 5.53
N LEU A 24 -5.84 13.84 5.13
CA LEU A 24 -6.09 13.27 3.81
C LEU A 24 -6.44 14.38 2.82
N TYR A 25 -5.40 14.95 2.21
CA TYR A 25 -5.52 15.97 1.18
C TYR A 25 -5.48 15.35 -0.22
N PRO A 26 -6.15 15.95 -1.21
CA PRO A 26 -6.00 15.55 -2.60
C PRO A 26 -4.52 15.58 -3.02
N ASN A 27 -4.03 14.46 -3.53
CA ASN A 27 -2.66 14.34 -4.03
C ASN A 27 -2.59 14.62 -5.54
N VAL A 28 -1.39 14.55 -6.12
CA VAL A 28 -1.19 14.72 -7.56
C VAL A 28 -1.96 13.69 -8.41
N ASP A 29 -2.18 12.49 -7.86
CA ASP A 29 -2.90 11.41 -8.54
C ASP A 29 -4.40 11.70 -8.68
N PHE A 30 -4.99 12.41 -7.71
CA PHE A 30 -6.39 12.84 -7.77
C PHE A 30 -6.65 13.73 -8.99
N TYR A 31 -5.78 14.72 -9.23
CA TYR A 31 -5.92 15.63 -10.37
C TYR A 31 -5.52 14.98 -11.69
N SER A 32 -4.42 14.23 -11.71
CA SER A 32 -3.95 13.57 -12.93
C SER A 32 -4.92 12.48 -13.42
N GLY A 33 -5.57 11.73 -12.53
CA GLY A 33 -6.61 10.76 -12.90
C GLY A 33 -7.82 11.43 -13.59
N LEU A 34 -8.20 12.64 -13.15
CA LEU A 34 -9.26 13.42 -13.81
C LEU A 34 -8.83 13.89 -15.21
N ILE A 35 -7.58 14.33 -15.35
CA ILE A 35 -6.99 14.75 -16.62
C ILE A 35 -6.94 13.57 -17.60
N TYR A 36 -6.47 12.39 -17.17
CA TYR A 36 -6.42 11.19 -18.00
C TYR A 36 -7.80 10.71 -18.44
N ARG A 37 -8.80 10.76 -17.54
CA ARG A 37 -10.21 10.52 -17.91
C ARG A 37 -10.72 11.54 -18.93
N ALA A 38 -10.38 12.81 -18.77
CA ALA A 38 -10.79 13.86 -19.71
C ALA A 38 -10.12 13.70 -21.09
N MET A 39 -8.91 13.14 -21.14
CA MET A 39 -8.21 12.76 -22.37
C MET A 39 -8.77 11.48 -23.02
N GLY A 40 -9.69 10.78 -22.36
CA GLY A 40 -10.34 9.57 -22.88
C GLY A 40 -9.63 8.25 -22.55
N PHE A 41 -8.62 8.27 -21.67
CA PHE A 41 -7.98 7.03 -21.23
C PHE A 41 -8.86 6.26 -20.25
N PRO A 42 -8.91 4.93 -20.37
CA PRO A 42 -9.64 4.10 -19.42
C PRO A 42 -8.82 3.98 -18.10
N PRO A 43 -9.46 3.87 -16.92
CA PRO A 43 -8.79 3.93 -15.61
C PRO A 43 -7.66 2.92 -15.41
N GLU A 44 -7.73 1.79 -16.10
CA GLU A 44 -6.74 0.71 -16.08
C GLU A 44 -5.36 1.17 -16.58
N PHE A 45 -5.32 2.24 -17.39
CA PHE A 45 -4.07 2.78 -17.95
C PHE A 45 -3.44 3.87 -17.08
N PHE A 46 -4.07 4.31 -15.99
CA PHE A 46 -3.57 5.45 -15.21
C PHE A 46 -2.20 5.15 -14.60
N THR A 47 -2.00 3.93 -14.10
CA THR A 47 -0.72 3.49 -13.54
C THR A 47 0.36 3.39 -14.63
N VAL A 48 0.00 2.97 -15.84
CA VAL A 48 0.92 2.91 -16.99
C VAL A 48 1.37 4.32 -17.40
N LEU A 49 0.42 5.26 -17.51
CA LEU A 49 0.70 6.66 -17.84
C LEU A 49 1.54 7.36 -16.76
N PHE A 50 1.44 6.93 -15.51
CA PHE A 50 2.30 7.39 -14.42
C PHE A 50 3.71 6.77 -14.47
N ALA A 51 3.81 5.49 -14.84
CA ALA A 51 5.08 4.75 -14.86
C ALA A 51 6.04 5.27 -15.94
N VAL A 52 5.54 5.60 -17.13
CA VAL A 52 6.37 6.08 -18.26
C VAL A 52 7.28 7.27 -17.89
N PRO A 53 6.76 8.40 -17.38
CA PRO A 53 7.61 9.52 -16.96
C PRO A 53 8.45 9.21 -15.71
N ARG A 54 8.04 8.26 -14.86
CA ARG A 54 8.83 7.83 -13.69
C ARG A 54 10.07 7.03 -14.06
N MET A 55 10.10 6.36 -15.21
CA MET A 55 11.26 5.61 -15.68
C MET A 55 12.54 6.45 -15.71
N ALA A 56 12.46 7.72 -16.13
CA ALA A 56 13.63 8.61 -16.13
C ALA A 56 14.19 8.80 -14.71
N GLY A 57 13.33 8.99 -13.71
CA GLY A 57 13.76 9.13 -12.31
C GLY A 57 14.32 7.83 -11.74
N TYR A 58 13.72 6.67 -12.07
CA TYR A 58 14.24 5.37 -11.65
C TYR A 58 15.62 5.09 -12.22
N LEU A 59 15.85 5.40 -13.50
CA LEU A 59 17.16 5.25 -14.13
C LEU A 59 18.20 6.17 -13.50
N SER A 60 17.83 7.42 -13.20
CA SER A 60 18.72 8.36 -12.50
C SER A 60 19.13 7.85 -11.11
N HIS A 61 18.18 7.42 -10.28
CA HIS A 61 18.49 6.86 -8.96
C HIS A 61 19.28 5.56 -9.04
N TRP A 62 18.99 4.70 -10.02
CA TRP A 62 19.75 3.48 -10.23
C TRP A 62 21.20 3.79 -10.60
N ARG A 63 21.42 4.74 -11.51
CA ARG A 63 22.75 5.18 -11.89
C ARG A 63 23.51 5.81 -10.71
N GLU A 64 22.86 6.70 -9.98
CA GLU A 64 23.43 7.32 -8.76
C GLU A 64 23.87 6.25 -7.75
N SER A 65 23.06 5.22 -7.54
CA SER A 65 23.40 4.10 -6.67
C SER A 65 24.55 3.22 -7.20
N LEU A 66 24.81 3.19 -8.51
CA LEU A 66 25.95 2.44 -9.07
C LEU A 66 27.25 3.23 -9.03
N ASP A 67 27.15 4.55 -9.21
CA ASP A 67 28.29 5.46 -9.24
C ASP A 67 28.78 5.82 -7.81
N ASP A 68 27.97 5.58 -6.77
CA ASP A 68 28.33 5.84 -5.37
C ASP A 68 29.29 4.77 -4.80
N PRO A 69 30.55 5.13 -4.45
CA PRO A 69 31.54 4.21 -3.93
C PRO A 69 31.20 3.64 -2.54
N ASP A 70 30.31 4.28 -1.79
CA ASP A 70 29.87 3.84 -0.47
C ASP A 70 28.64 2.93 -0.51
N THR A 71 28.10 2.66 -1.71
CA THR A 71 26.90 1.83 -1.86
C THR A 71 27.14 0.40 -1.38
N LYS A 72 26.30 -0.04 -0.44
CA LYS A 72 26.29 -1.40 0.12
C LYS A 72 25.01 -2.13 -0.29
N ILE A 73 25.11 -3.45 -0.41
CA ILE A 73 23.95 -4.31 -0.68
C ILE A 73 22.93 -4.14 0.45
N MET A 74 21.71 -3.75 0.11
CA MET A 74 20.60 -3.60 1.06
C MET A 74 20.20 -4.99 1.62
N ARG A 75 20.58 -5.28 2.87
CA ARG A 75 20.24 -6.52 3.59
C ARG A 75 19.57 -6.22 4.93
N PRO A 76 18.27 -5.84 4.93
CA PRO A 76 17.57 -5.58 6.18
C PRO A 76 17.43 -6.84 7.02
N GLN A 77 17.51 -6.70 8.34
CA GLN A 77 17.26 -7.78 9.29
C GLN A 77 15.79 -7.80 9.72
N GLN A 78 15.35 -8.92 10.26
CA GLN A 78 14.01 -9.10 10.82
C GLN A 78 14.08 -9.44 12.31
N ALA A 79 13.15 -8.90 13.09
CA ALA A 79 12.95 -9.30 14.48
C ALA A 79 12.01 -10.52 14.52
N TYR A 80 12.52 -11.68 14.92
CA TYR A 80 11.72 -12.90 15.00
C TYR A 80 10.92 -12.93 16.30
N THR A 81 9.58 -12.85 16.20
CA THR A 81 8.63 -13.02 17.32
C THR A 81 7.81 -14.30 17.21
N GLY A 82 8.25 -15.22 16.33
CA GLY A 82 7.59 -16.49 16.11
C GLY A 82 7.88 -17.50 17.21
N VAL A 83 7.38 -18.70 16.99
CA VAL A 83 7.51 -19.82 17.92
C VAL A 83 8.93 -20.38 17.87
N TRP A 84 9.53 -20.70 19.02
CA TRP A 84 10.83 -21.38 19.05
C TRP A 84 10.78 -22.71 18.28
N LEU A 85 11.95 -23.28 17.97
CA LEU A 85 12.16 -24.56 17.28
C LEU A 85 11.03 -25.57 17.55
N ARG A 86 10.35 -25.99 16.47
CA ARG A 86 9.35 -27.05 16.50
C ARG A 86 9.78 -28.18 15.58
N HIS A 87 9.65 -29.40 16.05
CA HIS A 87 9.81 -30.56 15.20
C HIS A 87 8.66 -30.61 14.19
N TYR A 88 9.00 -30.99 12.96
CA TYR A 88 8.00 -31.16 11.91
C TYR A 88 7.22 -32.44 12.16
N GLU A 89 5.90 -32.31 12.31
CA GLU A 89 4.98 -33.45 12.35
C GLU A 89 4.38 -33.68 10.94
N PRO A 90 4.44 -34.92 10.43
CA PRO A 90 3.76 -35.31 9.20
C PRO A 90 2.28 -34.96 9.26
N VAL A 91 1.72 -34.47 8.15
CA VAL A 91 0.33 -33.96 8.09
C VAL A 91 -0.70 -34.95 8.63
N ARG A 92 -0.49 -36.26 8.42
CA ARG A 92 -1.38 -37.33 8.87
C ARG A 92 -1.35 -37.58 10.39
N GLU A 93 -0.31 -37.13 11.06
CA GLU A 93 -0.06 -37.34 12.50
C GLU A 93 -0.38 -36.09 13.33
N ARG A 94 -0.66 -34.96 12.67
CA ARG A 94 -1.07 -33.72 13.33
C ARG A 94 -2.43 -33.94 13.98
N THR A 95 -2.46 -33.96 15.31
CA THR A 95 -3.71 -34.03 16.06
C THR A 95 -4.40 -32.66 15.97
N LEU A 96 -5.71 -32.63 15.69
CA LEU A 96 -6.50 -31.41 15.84
C LEU A 96 -6.42 -30.98 17.30
N SER A 97 -5.64 -29.94 17.60
CA SER A 97 -5.54 -29.45 18.97
C SER A 97 -6.93 -29.04 19.45
N SER A 98 -7.31 -29.45 20.66
CA SER A 98 -8.61 -29.12 21.28
C SER A 98 -8.81 -27.61 21.50
N ASP A 99 -7.78 -26.81 21.25
CA ASP A 99 -7.81 -25.34 21.28
C ASP A 99 -8.23 -24.73 19.93
N SER A 100 -8.69 -25.54 18.97
CA SER A 100 -9.23 -25.10 17.67
C SER A 100 -10.40 -24.09 17.77
N GLY A 101 -11.02 -23.97 18.96
CA GLY A 101 -12.05 -22.98 19.26
C GLY A 101 -11.53 -21.64 19.81
N ARG A 102 -10.29 -21.58 20.29
CA ARG A 102 -9.58 -20.32 20.50
C ARG A 102 -8.74 -20.08 19.26
N LEU A 103 -9.34 -19.40 18.29
CA LEU A 103 -8.56 -18.54 17.40
C LEU A 103 -7.72 -17.66 18.35
N GLY A 104 -6.49 -18.08 18.64
CA GLY A 104 -5.54 -17.25 19.35
C GLY A 104 -5.61 -15.91 18.65
N GLN A 105 -5.81 -14.83 19.39
CA GLN A 105 -5.85 -13.49 18.82
C GLN A 105 -4.52 -13.26 18.12
N VAL A 106 -4.43 -13.69 16.86
CA VAL A 106 -3.30 -13.42 15.99
C VAL A 106 -3.37 -11.92 15.87
N SER A 107 -2.41 -11.25 16.51
CA SER A 107 -2.34 -9.81 16.51
C SER A 107 -2.33 -9.38 15.05
N ILE A 108 -3.42 -8.73 14.63
CA ILE A 108 -3.65 -8.37 13.24
C ILE A 108 -2.39 -7.67 12.75
N SER A 109 -1.75 -8.24 11.72
CA SER A 109 -0.52 -7.67 11.17
C SER A 109 -0.75 -6.21 10.81
N ASN A 110 0.28 -5.37 10.89
CA ASN A 110 0.14 -3.96 10.51
C ASN A 110 -0.35 -3.81 9.06
N ALA A 111 -0.05 -4.77 8.17
CA ALA A 111 -0.58 -4.82 6.82
C ALA A 111 -2.10 -5.10 6.79
N SER A 112 -2.57 -6.03 7.62
CA SER A 112 -4.00 -6.35 7.75
C SER A 112 -4.79 -5.21 8.42
N ARG A 113 -4.21 -4.52 9.41
CA ARG A 113 -4.82 -3.31 10.02
C ARG A 113 -5.02 -2.20 9.00
N ARG A 114 -4.03 -1.96 8.14
CA ARG A 114 -4.10 -0.95 7.06
C ARG A 114 -5.18 -1.25 6.02
N ARG A 115 -5.40 -2.53 5.70
CA ARG A 115 -6.48 -2.94 4.78
C ARG A 115 -7.86 -2.73 5.41
N LEU A 116 -8.03 -3.12 6.68
CA LEU A 116 -9.30 -2.98 7.40
C LEU A 116 -9.66 -1.51 7.67
N SER A 117 -8.68 -0.65 7.94
CA SER A 117 -8.91 0.80 8.11
C SER A 117 -9.41 1.51 6.85
N GLY A 118 -9.18 0.93 5.66
CA GLY A 118 -9.70 1.44 4.39
C GLY A 118 -11.06 0.87 3.99
N SER A 119 -11.59 -0.10 4.73
CA SER A 119 -12.86 -0.79 4.43
C SER A 119 -14.04 -0.29 5.27
N ALA A 120 -13.82 0.69 6.15
CA ALA A 120 -14.84 1.27 7.03
C ALA A 120 -15.27 2.68 6.58
N LEU A 121 -15.50 2.83 5.27
CA LEU A 121 -16.24 3.93 4.63
C LEU A 121 -17.24 3.32 3.64
#